data_AF-A0A662X7N1-F1
#
_entry.id   AF-A0A662X7N1-F1
#
_cell.length_a   1.000
_cell.length_b   1.000
_cell.length_c   1.000
_cell.angle_alpha   90.00
_cell.angle_beta   90.00
_cell.angle_gamma   90.00
#
_symmetry.space_group_name_H-M   'P 1'
#
loop_
_entity.id
_entity.type
_entity.pdbx_description
1 polymer ?
#
loop_
_entity_poly.entity_id
_entity_poly.type
_entity_poly.pdbx_seq_one_letter_code
_entity_poly.pdbx_strand_id
1 'polypeptide(L)' 'LLPWVRSQPSGATLEKITPFFESEKLVVPIDSVHKFENLKEAMKVQKSSHARGKIVLQVIEDED' A
#
# COMPACT_ATOMS: atom_id res chain seq x y z
N LEU A 1 6.33 14.86 -4.60
CA LEU A 1 6.38 14.19 -3.28
C LEU A 1 6.34 15.29 -2.23
N LEU A 2 5.37 15.25 -1.32
CA LEU A 2 5.21 16.30 -0.32
C LEU A 2 6.41 16.27 0.65
N PRO A 3 7.13 17.41 0.84
CA PRO A 3 8.42 17.45 1.55
C PRO A 3 8.33 17.18 3.06
N TRP A 4 7.12 17.05 3.64
CA TRP A 4 6.89 16.86 5.07
C TRP A 4 6.67 15.40 5.51
N VAL A 5 6.51 14.45 4.58
CA VAL A 5 6.40 13.03 4.97
C VAL A 5 7.78 12.38 4.89
N ARG A 6 8.62 12.65 5.91
CA ARG A 6 9.84 11.87 6.16
C ARG A 6 9.46 10.54 6.80
N SER A 7 8.95 9.61 5.99
CA SER A 7 8.88 8.21 6.42
C SER A 7 10.29 7.65 6.37
N GLN A 8 10.90 7.38 7.53
CA GLN A 8 12.08 6.52 7.64
C GLN A 8 11.57 5.11 7.98
N PRO A 9 11.24 4.28 6.99
CA PRO A 9 10.87 2.90 7.28
C PRO A 9 12.03 2.22 8.00
N SER A 10 11.77 1.70 9.18
CA SER A 10 12.73 0.93 9.96
C SER A 10 12.04 -0.33 10.47
N GLY A 11 12.79 -1.44 10.56
CA GLY A 11 12.25 -2.69 11.11
C GLY A 11 11.64 -2.48 12.50
N ALA A 12 12.34 -1.75 13.36
CA ALA A 12 11.86 -1.42 14.71
C ALA A 12 10.56 -0.58 14.72
N THR A 13 10.33 0.26 13.72
CA THR A 13 9.07 0.99 13.57
C THR A 13 7.96 0.07 13.06
N LEU A 14 8.27 -0.81 12.11
CA LEU A 14 7.32 -1.79 11.57
C LEU A 14 6.85 -2.75 12.67
N GLU A 15 7.77 -3.31 13.45
CA GLU A 15 7.46 -4.17 14.61
C GLU A 15 6.50 -3.49 15.60
N LYS A 16 6.65 -2.19 15.83
CA LYS A 16 5.77 -1.44 16.74
C LYS A 16 4.38 -1.17 16.16
N ILE A 17 4.25 -1.02 14.84
CA ILE A 17 2.96 -0.70 14.21
C ILE A 17 2.17 -1.96 13.81
N THR A 18 2.82 -3.10 13.57
CA THR A 18 2.17 -4.37 13.21
C THR A 18 1.03 -4.77 14.15
N PRO A 19 1.15 -4.72 15.49
CA PRO A 19 0.07 -5.11 16.40
C PRO A 19 -1.19 -4.26 16.26
N PHE A 20 -1.09 -3.03 15.75
CA PHE A 20 -2.24 -2.17 15.51
C PHE A 20 -3.04 -2.60 14.26
N PHE A 21 -2.35 -3.14 13.25
CA PHE A 21 -3.02 -3.76 12.10
C PHE A 21 -3.65 -5.09 12.48
N GLU A 22 -2.93 -5.94 13.23
CA GLU A 22 -3.44 -7.25 13.70
C GLU A 22 -4.65 -7.12 14.64
N SER A 23 -4.70 -6.05 15.45
CA SER A 23 -5.84 -5.76 16.32
C SER A 23 -6.95 -4.94 15.67
N GLU A 24 -6.89 -4.73 14.34
CA GLU A 24 -7.85 -3.96 13.54
C GLU A 24 -8.04 -2.49 13.99
N LYS A 25 -7.19 -1.98 14.88
CA LYS A 25 -7.19 -0.58 15.34
C LYS A 25 -6.69 0.38 14.28
N LEU A 26 -5.93 -0.13 13.32
CA LEU A 26 -5.43 0.60 12.17
C LEU A 26 -5.80 -0.15 10.90
N VAL A 27 -6.48 0.54 9.98
CA VAL A 27 -6.87 -0.01 8.67
C VAL A 27 -6.08 0.71 7.59
N VAL A 28 -5.60 -0.03 6.59
CA VAL A 28 -5.03 0.54 5.37
C VAL A 28 -6.12 0.59 4.31
N PRO A 29 -6.61 1.77 3.91
CA PRO A 29 -7.56 1.87 2.80
C PRO A 29 -6.88 1.40 1.51
N ILE A 30 -7.43 0.35 0.90
CA ILE A 30 -7.00 -0.15 -0.41
C ILE A 30 -8.00 0.38 -1.43
N ASP A 31 -7.47 1.10 -2.42
CA ASP A 31 -8.25 1.61 -3.54
C ASP A 31 -8.49 0.53 -4.58
N SER A 32 -7.42 -0.18 -4.95
CA SER A 32 -7.43 -1.18 -6.02
C SER A 32 -6.27 -2.16 -5.88
N VAL A 33 -6.48 -3.38 -6.36
CA VAL A 33 -5.45 -4.43 -6.46
C VAL A 33 -5.30 -4.78 -7.94
N HIS A 34 -4.07 -4.76 -8.45
CA HIS A 34 -3.75 -5.08 -9.84
C HIS A 34 -2.74 -6.22 -9.89
N LYS A 35 -2.91 -7.13 -10.86
CA LYS A 35 -1.84 -8.09 -11.19
C LYS A 35 -0.62 -7.37 -11.76
N PHE A 36 0.55 -7.98 -11.63
CA PHE A 36 1.81 -7.41 -12.10
C PHE A 36 1.81 -7.04 -13.58
N GLU A 37 1.17 -7.84 -14.43
CA GLU A 37 1.02 -7.60 -15.88
C GLU A 37 0.35 -6.24 -16.17
N ASN A 38 -0.50 -5.77 -15.25
CA ASN A 38 -1.26 -4.53 -15.36
C ASN A 38 -0.56 -3.33 -14.69
N LEU A 39 0.76 -3.42 -14.42
CA LEU A 39 1.55 -2.33 -13.82
C LEU A 39 1.34 -0.99 -14.51
N LYS A 40 1.25 -0.96 -15.84
CA LYS A 40 1.03 0.29 -16.59
C LYS A 40 -0.29 0.95 -16.23
N GLU A 41 -1.33 0.17 -15.97
CA GLU A 41 -2.66 0.67 -15.60
C GLU A 41 -2.67 1.14 -14.15
N ALA A 42 -2.11 0.36 -13.23
CA ALA A 42 -1.93 0.75 -11.82
C ALA A 42 -1.18 2.09 -11.71
N MET A 43 -0.13 2.29 -12.51
CA MET A 43 0.61 3.55 -12.57
C MET A 43 -0.22 4.72 -13.12
N LYS A 44 -1.15 4.49 -14.05
CA LYS A 44 -2.07 5.53 -14.52
C LYS A 44 -3.02 5.94 -13.39
N VAL A 45 -3.58 4.98 -12.65
CA VAL A 45 -4.44 5.25 -11.49
C VAL A 45 -3.66 6.05 -10.43
N GLN A 46 -2.43 5.65 -10.12
CA GLN A 46 -1.56 6.36 -9.18
C GLN A 46 -1.31 7.82 -9.60
N LYS A 47 -1.04 8.06 -10.89
CA LYS A 47 -0.77 9.40 -11.44
C LYS A 47 -2.02 10.27 -11.60
N SER A 48 -3.20 9.66 -11.67
CA SER A 48 -4.47 10.39 -11.82
C SER A 48 -4.82 11.27 -10.62
N SER A 49 -4.20 11.02 -9.46
CA SER A 49 -4.54 11.66 -8.18
C SER A 49 -5.99 11.43 -7.70
N HIS A 50 -6.70 10.44 -8.28
CA HIS A 50 -8.07 10.07 -7.87
C HIS A 50 -8.13 8.84 -6.96
N ALA A 51 -7.02 8.12 -6.78
CA ALA A 51 -6.95 6.96 -5.90
C ALA A 51 -7.28 7.34 -4.45
N ARG A 52 -8.20 6.60 -3.83
CA ARG A 52 -8.64 6.81 -2.44
C ARG A 52 -8.02 5.77 -1.51
N GLY A 53 -6.68 5.75 -1.47
CA GLY A 53 -5.94 4.81 -0.63
C GLY A 53 -4.66 4.31 -1.28
N LYS A 54 -4.29 3.08 -0.98
CA LYS A 54 -3.16 2.38 -1.58
C LYS A 54 -3.61 1.57 -2.79
N ILE A 55 -2.76 1.56 -3.81
CA ILE A 55 -2.87 0.67 -4.97
C ILE A 55 -1.90 -0.47 -4.72
N VAL A 56 -2.38 -1.70 -4.70
CA VAL A 56 -1.57 -2.91 -4.47
C VAL A 56 -1.25 -3.56 -5.80
N LEU A 57 0.00 -3.95 -5.99
CA LEU A 57 0.46 -4.76 -7.11
C LEU A 57 0.73 -6.17 -6.62
N GLN A 58 -0.11 -7.12 -7.03
CA GLN A 58 0.01 -8.53 -6.71
C GLN A 58 0.99 -9.18 -7.69
N VAL A 59 2.13 -9.64 -7.16
CA VAL A 59 3.22 -10.24 -7.95
C VAL A 59 3.16 -11.77 -7.92
N ILE A 60 2.61 -12.33 -6.85
CA ILE A 60 2.37 -13.76 -6.67
C ILE A 60 0.94 -13.88 -6.16
N GLU A 61 0.16 -14.80 -6.73
CA GLU A 61 -1.15 -15.13 -6.19
C GLU A 61 -0.92 -15.98 -4.94
N ASP A 62 -1.60 -15.65 -3.85
CA ASP A 62 -1.56 -16.50 -2.66
C ASP A 62 -2.20 -17.83 -3.06
N GLU A 63 -1.43 -18.92 -2.99
CA GLU A 63 -1.95 -20.27 -3.16
C GLU A 63 -2.76 -20.62 -1.90
N ASP A 64 -4.07 -20.84 -2.06
CA ASP A 64 -4.97 -21.33 -0.99
C ASP A 64 -4.61 -22.75 -0.51
#